data_AF-A0A1B9IYL5-F1
#
_entry.id   AF-A0A1B9IYL5-F1
#
_cell.length_a   1.000
_cell.length_b   1.000
_cell.length_c   1.000
_cell.angle_alpha   90.00
_cell.angle_beta   90.00
_cell.angle_gamma   90.00
#
_symmetry.space_group_name_H-M   'P 1'
#
loop_
_entity.id
_entity.type
_entity.pdbx_description
1 polymer ?
#
loop_
_entity_poly.entity_id
_entity_poly.type
_entity_poly.pdbx_seq_one_letter_code
_entity_poly.pdbx_strand_id
1 'polypeptide(L)'
;MSTNLQDWVELLNAEQHVQVDKLKEHARHGVAARVRGEVWLYLLEVLSEDKTAEITSLLSLNTTYQALPREIPSGLTASLMRIALGHHTKRFRNETYAGLISSLTAEKGRNGDIRNNNNKNGVSPLLTSIEKNPPPPINLNSNLNNGTKDDDGQEGMNGEDGEEDDNLNTLRSQLSRILPPPPNSPPSRHTYISIIEEVLGKYYNSENLLGKNNDENAKKSYYGDECEDKNNWIYLVTPFVCVLSRPVGVFLGFQKLMKRMKTFPSIPSRLASFLTLFRISLPELHSYCEDEQVPYIQVAMSWMTTLLAKEMWLSDVLRLWDAYLASDDMFALHCYVCVAILSTCKETLEELDGSEAKLFLLDLPPLDVDRLLQDAGNLRVSFPLPRPVDDEV
;
A
#
# COMPACT_ATOMS: atom_id res chain seq x y z
N MET A 1 8.27 19.05 6.11
CA MET A 1 8.82 19.34 4.76
C MET A 1 8.74 18.04 3.98
N SER A 2 8.31 18.07 2.71
CA SER A 2 8.32 16.86 1.87
C SER A 2 9.76 16.48 1.55
N THR A 3 10.16 15.25 1.87
CA THR A 3 11.50 14.71 1.61
C THR A 3 11.70 14.52 0.10
N ASN A 4 12.83 14.97 -0.45
CA ASN A 4 13.11 14.83 -1.87
C ASN A 4 13.36 13.36 -2.22
N LEU A 5 12.99 12.93 -3.44
CA LEU A 5 13.30 11.58 -3.93
C LEU A 5 14.79 11.22 -3.77
N GLN A 6 15.70 12.18 -3.97
CA GLN A 6 17.12 11.94 -3.82
C GLN A 6 17.50 11.52 -2.40
N ASP A 7 16.91 12.15 -1.37
CA ASP A 7 17.16 11.81 0.03
C ASP A 7 16.69 10.38 0.34
N TRP A 8 15.56 9.96 -0.25
CA TRP A 8 15.08 8.58 -0.12
C TRP A 8 16.06 7.59 -0.76
N VAL A 9 16.54 7.88 -1.97
CA VAL A 9 17.47 7.03 -2.71
C VAL A 9 18.79 6.90 -1.95
N GLU A 10 19.27 7.97 -1.31
CA GLU A 10 20.47 7.95 -0.46
C GLU A 10 20.28 7.06 0.77
N LEU A 11 19.14 7.17 1.47
CA LEU A 11 18.86 6.32 2.63
C LEU A 11 18.76 4.83 2.28
N LEU A 12 18.12 4.50 1.15
CA LEU A 12 17.91 3.11 0.71
C LEU A 12 19.17 2.46 0.15
N ASN A 13 20.09 3.27 -0.41
CA ASN A 13 21.37 2.80 -0.96
C ASN A 13 22.52 2.77 0.06
N ALA A 14 22.22 2.88 1.36
CA ALA A 14 23.24 2.71 2.40
C ALA A 14 23.99 1.37 2.24
N GLU A 15 25.32 1.41 2.37
CA GLU A 15 26.19 0.27 2.06
C GLU A 15 26.00 -0.92 3.01
N GLN A 16 25.89 -0.65 4.31
CA GLN A 16 25.80 -1.68 5.34
C GLN A 16 24.46 -1.67 6.08
N HIS A 17 23.97 -0.49 6.44
CA HIS A 17 22.80 -0.37 7.29
C HIS A 17 21.86 0.75 6.85
N VAL A 18 20.60 0.40 6.59
CA VAL A 18 19.55 1.36 6.27
C VAL A 18 19.04 1.98 7.56
N GLN A 19 19.07 3.32 7.64
CA GLN A 19 18.60 4.06 8.82
C GLN A 19 17.06 4.07 8.87
N VAL A 20 16.46 2.98 9.36
CA VAL A 20 14.99 2.80 9.40
C VAL A 20 14.28 3.88 10.21
N ASP A 21 14.91 4.41 11.27
CA ASP A 21 14.32 5.51 12.04
C ASP A 21 14.15 6.79 11.22
N LYS A 22 15.11 7.09 10.33
CA LYS A 22 14.97 8.21 9.37
C LYS A 22 13.90 7.92 8.33
N LEU A 23 13.80 6.67 7.86
CA LEU A 23 12.70 6.27 6.96
C LEU A 23 11.35 6.48 7.63
N LYS A 24 11.19 6.10 8.91
CA LYS A 24 9.97 6.33 9.70
C LYS A 24 9.67 7.83 9.82
N GLU A 25 10.66 8.64 10.18
CA GLU A 25 10.48 10.09 10.33
C GLU A 25 10.01 10.75 9.02
N HIS A 26 10.65 10.40 7.90
CA HIS A 26 10.27 10.91 6.58
C HIS A 26 8.90 10.39 6.14
N ALA A 27 8.59 9.11 6.37
CA ALA A 27 7.35 8.49 5.92
C ALA A 27 6.09 9.07 6.60
N ARG A 28 6.21 9.61 7.83
CA ARG A 28 5.13 10.38 8.49
C ARG A 28 4.62 11.54 7.63
N HIS A 29 5.50 12.12 6.80
CA HIS A 29 5.23 13.25 5.92
C HIS A 29 4.93 12.83 4.47
N GLY A 30 4.82 11.53 4.20
CA GLY A 30 4.55 10.97 2.88
C GLY A 30 5.81 10.46 2.19
N VAL A 31 5.68 9.32 1.50
CA VAL A 31 6.79 8.66 0.80
C VAL A 31 6.74 8.99 -0.70
N ALA A 32 7.89 9.18 -1.32
CA ALA A 32 7.93 9.37 -2.77
C ALA A 32 7.42 8.12 -3.49
N ALA A 33 6.56 8.30 -4.50
CA ALA A 33 5.85 7.19 -5.14
C ALA A 33 6.79 6.13 -5.76
N ARG A 34 7.99 6.55 -6.18
CA ARG A 34 9.00 5.71 -6.80
C ARG A 34 9.69 4.73 -5.85
N VAL A 35 9.66 4.99 -4.55
CA VAL A 35 10.32 4.17 -3.52
C VAL A 35 9.34 3.62 -2.49
N ARG A 36 8.06 4.01 -2.56
CA ARG A 36 7.02 3.66 -1.58
C ARG A 36 6.98 2.17 -1.27
N GLY A 37 6.98 1.31 -2.29
CA GLY A 37 6.95 -0.14 -2.09
C GLY A 37 8.13 -0.65 -1.26
N GLU A 38 9.35 -0.20 -1.57
CA GLU A 38 10.56 -0.60 -0.84
C GLU A 38 10.56 -0.05 0.60
N VAL A 39 10.23 1.23 0.78
CA VAL A 39 10.12 1.85 2.11
C VAL A 39 9.10 1.12 2.97
N TRP A 40 7.92 0.78 2.43
CA TRP A 40 6.90 0.03 3.17
C TRP A 40 7.42 -1.33 3.65
N LEU A 41 8.24 -2.01 2.86
CA LEU A 41 8.82 -3.29 3.26
C LEU A 41 9.85 -3.16 4.38
N TYR A 42 10.59 -2.04 4.47
CA TYR A 42 11.39 -1.71 5.67
C TYR A 42 10.51 -1.42 6.88
N LEU A 43 9.48 -0.58 6.71
CA LEU A 43 8.57 -0.20 7.81
C LEU A 43 7.75 -1.38 8.37
N LEU A 44 7.57 -2.44 7.57
CA LEU A 44 6.92 -3.70 7.96
C LEU A 44 7.92 -4.80 8.37
N GLU A 45 9.21 -4.49 8.44
CA GLU A 45 10.28 -5.42 8.81
C GLU A 45 10.30 -6.67 7.91
N VAL A 46 9.93 -6.51 6.63
CA VAL A 46 10.17 -7.52 5.59
C VAL A 46 11.62 -7.46 5.15
N LEU A 47 12.11 -6.24 4.91
CA LEU A 47 13.51 -5.97 4.62
C LEU A 47 14.28 -5.74 5.92
N SER A 48 15.49 -6.27 5.96
CA SER A 48 16.40 -6.15 7.09
C SER A 48 17.12 -4.81 7.01
N GLU A 49 17.19 -4.08 8.12
CA GLU A 49 18.02 -2.88 8.21
C GLU A 49 19.51 -3.17 7.93
N ASP A 50 19.98 -4.37 8.27
CA ASP A 50 21.29 -4.89 7.87
C ASP A 50 21.25 -5.46 6.44
N LYS A 51 21.95 -4.79 5.53
CA LYS A 51 22.03 -5.14 4.09
C LYS A 51 22.79 -6.43 3.82
N THR A 52 23.71 -6.83 4.71
CA THR A 52 24.53 -8.03 4.52
C THR A 52 23.71 -9.31 4.66
N ALA A 53 22.70 -9.30 5.53
CA ALA A 53 21.80 -10.42 5.76
C ALA A 53 20.51 -10.37 4.91
N GLU A 54 20.21 -9.22 4.29
CA GLU A 54 18.94 -8.94 3.61
C GLU A 54 18.61 -9.96 2.51
N ILE A 55 19.58 -10.31 1.66
CA ILE A 55 19.32 -11.19 0.52
C ILE A 55 19.12 -12.63 0.96
N THR A 56 19.94 -13.13 1.88
CA THR A 56 19.78 -14.48 2.41
C THR A 56 18.38 -14.64 3.03
N SER A 57 17.94 -13.64 3.80
CA SER A 57 16.59 -13.59 4.37
C SER A 57 15.51 -13.58 3.28
N LEU A 58 15.63 -12.71 2.28
CA LEU A 58 14.65 -12.61 1.18
C LEU A 58 14.58 -13.87 0.31
N LEU A 59 15.72 -14.52 0.04
CA LEU A 59 15.76 -15.79 -0.69
C LEU A 59 15.05 -16.89 0.09
N SER A 60 15.24 -16.94 1.41
CA SER A 60 14.53 -17.84 2.30
C SER A 60 13.02 -17.57 2.27
N LEU A 61 12.60 -16.32 2.45
CA LEU A 61 11.20 -15.90 2.38
C LEU A 61 10.56 -16.22 1.03
N ASN A 62 11.27 -15.97 -0.08
CA ASN A 62 10.81 -16.31 -1.42
C ASN A 62 10.67 -17.83 -1.59
N THR A 63 11.60 -18.62 -1.05
CA THR A 63 11.51 -20.09 -1.10
C THR A 63 10.25 -20.58 -0.37
N THR A 64 9.99 -20.07 0.84
CA THR A 64 8.75 -20.37 1.58
C THR A 64 7.51 -19.94 0.78
N TYR A 65 7.54 -18.74 0.18
CA TYR A 65 6.44 -18.25 -0.65
C TYR A 65 6.18 -19.16 -1.86
N GLN A 66 7.22 -19.59 -2.58
CA GLN A 66 7.07 -20.46 -3.75
C GLN A 66 6.48 -21.82 -3.37
N ALA A 67 6.82 -22.35 -2.19
CA ALA A 67 6.31 -23.62 -1.69
C ALA A 67 4.81 -23.62 -1.32
N LEU A 68 4.19 -22.45 -1.12
CA LEU A 68 2.78 -22.35 -0.75
C LEU A 68 1.84 -22.67 -1.93
N PRO A 69 0.80 -23.50 -1.76
CA PRO A 69 -0.25 -23.66 -2.77
C PRO A 69 -1.11 -22.39 -2.86
N ARG A 70 -1.65 -22.12 -4.04
CA ARG A 70 -2.51 -20.95 -4.28
C ARG A 70 -4.00 -21.30 -4.35
N GLU A 71 -4.32 -22.58 -4.47
CA GLU A 71 -5.69 -23.05 -4.60
C GLU A 71 -6.43 -22.94 -3.27
N ILE A 72 -7.66 -22.40 -3.31
CA ILE A 72 -8.55 -22.23 -2.15
C ILE A 72 -9.96 -22.71 -2.52
N PRO A 73 -10.89 -22.89 -1.55
CA PRO A 73 -12.24 -23.34 -1.85
C PRO A 73 -12.94 -22.47 -2.90
N SER A 74 -13.57 -23.09 -3.89
CA SER A 74 -14.14 -22.41 -5.07
C SER A 74 -15.15 -21.32 -4.74
N GLY A 75 -15.96 -21.51 -3.70
CA GLY A 75 -16.90 -20.49 -3.22
C GLY A 75 -16.20 -19.23 -2.69
N LEU A 76 -15.08 -19.40 -1.97
CA LEU A 76 -14.27 -18.29 -1.50
C LEU A 76 -13.57 -17.59 -2.67
N THR A 77 -13.00 -18.36 -3.61
CA THR A 77 -12.41 -17.80 -4.84
C THR A 77 -13.42 -16.94 -5.59
N ALA A 78 -14.64 -17.44 -5.83
CA ALA A 78 -15.68 -16.69 -6.53
C ALA A 78 -16.06 -15.39 -5.79
N SER A 79 -16.17 -15.43 -4.46
CA SER A 79 -16.45 -14.24 -3.66
C SER A 79 -15.33 -13.20 -3.77
N LEU A 80 -14.08 -13.61 -3.54
CA LEU A 80 -12.91 -12.73 -3.61
C LEU A 80 -12.75 -12.13 -5.00
N MET A 81 -12.85 -12.92 -6.07
CA MET A 81 -12.69 -12.44 -7.44
C MET A 81 -13.77 -11.43 -7.83
N ARG A 82 -15.01 -11.64 -7.40
CA ARG A 82 -16.12 -10.69 -7.62
C ARG A 82 -15.86 -9.36 -6.91
N ILE A 83 -15.42 -9.39 -5.65
CA ILE A 83 -15.12 -8.17 -4.87
C ILE A 83 -13.90 -7.46 -5.44
N ALA A 84 -12.84 -8.19 -5.78
CA ALA A 84 -11.66 -7.67 -6.44
C ALA A 84 -12.01 -6.96 -7.75
N LEU A 85 -12.86 -7.56 -8.58
CA LEU A 85 -13.30 -6.96 -9.84
C LEU A 85 -14.12 -5.68 -9.61
N GLY A 86 -15.02 -5.69 -8.63
CA GLY A 86 -15.79 -4.52 -8.23
C GLY A 86 -14.89 -3.38 -7.74
N HIS A 87 -13.96 -3.70 -6.84
CA HIS A 87 -12.99 -2.74 -6.30
C HIS A 87 -12.10 -2.14 -7.40
N HIS A 88 -11.55 -2.98 -8.28
CA HIS A 88 -10.74 -2.53 -9.43
C HIS A 88 -11.54 -1.58 -10.33
N THR A 89 -12.77 -1.98 -10.67
CA THR A 89 -13.63 -1.17 -11.55
C THR A 89 -13.97 0.17 -10.92
N LYS A 90 -14.20 0.23 -9.61
CA LYS A 90 -14.52 1.45 -8.87
C LYS A 90 -13.30 2.38 -8.70
N ARG A 91 -12.16 1.84 -8.26
CA ARG A 91 -11.01 2.62 -7.76
C ARG A 91 -9.84 2.77 -8.74
N PHE A 92 -9.85 2.11 -9.89
CA PHE A 92 -8.76 2.22 -10.88
C PHE A 92 -9.20 2.82 -12.22
N ARG A 93 -10.51 2.92 -12.47
CA ARG A 93 -11.06 3.58 -13.67
C ARG A 93 -11.38 5.06 -13.47
N ASN A 94 -11.53 5.51 -12.23
CA ASN A 94 -11.81 6.90 -11.87
C ASN A 94 -10.53 7.64 -11.47
N GLU A 95 -10.58 8.98 -11.43
CA GLU A 95 -9.47 9.90 -11.13
C GLU A 95 -8.68 9.57 -9.83
N THR A 96 -9.25 8.76 -8.95
CA THR A 96 -8.68 8.17 -7.71
C THR A 96 -7.24 7.62 -7.79
N TYR A 97 -6.77 7.17 -8.96
CA TYR A 97 -5.39 6.67 -9.14
C TYR A 97 -4.54 7.59 -10.04
N ALA A 98 -5.16 8.51 -10.77
CA ALA A 98 -4.48 9.38 -11.74
C ALA A 98 -3.49 10.34 -11.07
N GLY A 99 -3.74 10.75 -9.82
CA GLY A 99 -2.82 11.55 -9.02
C GLY A 99 -1.48 10.86 -8.74
N LEU A 100 -1.50 9.53 -8.52
CA LEU A 100 -0.28 8.74 -8.33
C LEU A 100 0.55 8.66 -9.61
N ILE A 101 -0.12 8.42 -10.76
CA ILE A 101 0.55 8.40 -12.08
C ILE A 101 1.16 9.76 -12.37
N SER A 102 0.42 10.84 -12.14
CA SER A 102 0.90 12.22 -12.36
C SER A 102 2.12 12.53 -11.51
N SER A 103 2.16 12.04 -10.26
CA SER A 103 3.33 12.18 -9.40
C SER A 103 4.52 11.35 -9.90
N LEU A 104 4.28 10.10 -10.30
CA LEU A 104 5.30 9.20 -10.88
C LEU A 104 5.88 9.72 -12.22
N THR A 105 5.07 10.45 -13.02
CA THR A 105 5.50 10.99 -14.32
C THR A 105 6.04 12.41 -14.23
N ALA A 106 5.57 13.25 -13.31
CA ALA A 106 6.07 14.61 -13.09
C ALA A 106 7.55 14.61 -12.66
N GLU A 107 7.99 13.62 -11.89
CA GLU A 107 9.39 13.49 -11.47
C GLU A 107 10.32 12.98 -12.58
N LYS A 108 9.80 12.38 -13.66
CA LYS A 108 10.59 12.03 -14.86
C LYS A 108 10.99 13.25 -15.69
N GLY A 109 10.36 14.40 -15.49
CA GLY A 109 10.54 15.60 -16.32
C GLY A 109 11.61 16.60 -15.85
N ARG A 110 12.35 16.33 -14.76
CA ARG A 110 13.34 17.30 -14.22
C ARG A 110 14.78 17.14 -14.69
N ASN A 111 15.10 16.11 -15.49
CA ASN A 111 16.39 15.99 -16.16
C ASN A 111 16.19 16.07 -17.68
N GLY A 112 16.22 17.28 -18.23
CA GLY A 112 16.22 17.52 -19.67
C GLY A 112 15.75 18.92 -20.07
N ASP A 113 16.71 19.76 -20.45
CA ASP A 113 16.58 20.96 -21.27
C ASP A 113 15.81 22.19 -20.73
N ILE A 114 16.58 23.12 -20.16
CA ILE A 114 16.28 24.55 -20.21
C ILE A 114 16.31 24.98 -21.69
N ARG A 115 15.15 25.01 -22.34
CA ARG A 115 14.94 25.84 -23.53
C ARG A 115 13.74 26.74 -23.33
N ASN A 116 14.10 27.99 -23.07
CA ASN A 116 13.29 29.19 -23.08
C ASN A 116 12.36 29.23 -24.31
N ASN A 117 11.04 29.32 -24.12
CA ASN A 117 10.22 30.06 -25.06
C ASN A 117 8.87 30.51 -24.48
N ASN A 118 8.68 31.83 -24.50
CA ASN A 118 7.44 32.53 -24.21
C ASN A 118 6.43 32.33 -25.37
N ASN A 119 5.20 31.91 -25.08
CA ASN A 119 3.98 32.63 -25.53
C ASN A 119 2.66 31.96 -25.06
N LYS A 120 1.91 32.75 -24.28
CA LYS A 120 0.47 33.06 -24.31
C LYS A 120 -0.59 32.11 -24.93
N ASN A 121 -1.65 31.95 -24.12
CA ASN A 121 -3.10 31.94 -24.40
C ASN A 121 -3.84 30.61 -24.67
N GLY A 122 -4.75 30.26 -23.75
CA GLY A 122 -6.20 30.23 -24.04
C GLY A 122 -6.91 28.88 -24.28
N VAL A 123 -7.78 28.51 -23.32
CA VAL A 123 -9.17 28.01 -23.47
C VAL A 123 -9.42 26.64 -24.17
N SER A 124 -10.06 25.70 -23.46
CA SER A 124 -10.75 24.47 -23.96
C SER A 124 -12.19 24.80 -24.47
N PRO A 125 -13.05 23.89 -24.99
CA PRO A 125 -12.96 22.43 -25.24
C PRO A 125 -13.65 21.91 -26.57
N LEU A 126 -13.79 20.57 -26.68
CA LEU A 126 -14.85 19.75 -27.35
C LEU A 126 -14.53 18.89 -28.62
N LEU A 127 -15.08 17.67 -28.58
CA LEU A 127 -15.30 16.57 -29.57
C LEU A 127 -15.13 16.89 -31.07
N THR A 128 -14.62 16.01 -31.96
CA THR A 128 -15.28 14.80 -32.51
C THR A 128 -14.37 14.07 -33.53
N SER A 129 -14.77 12.83 -33.88
CA SER A 129 -14.55 12.09 -35.15
C SER A 129 -13.31 11.20 -35.38
N ILE A 130 -13.69 10.00 -35.81
CA ILE A 130 -12.98 8.79 -36.23
C ILE A 130 -12.28 9.01 -37.57
N GLU A 131 -11.05 8.50 -37.73
CA GLU A 131 -10.62 7.90 -39.01
C GLU A 131 -9.53 6.83 -38.78
N LYS A 132 -9.74 5.68 -39.42
CA LYS A 132 -8.87 4.49 -39.41
C LYS A 132 -7.88 4.59 -40.58
N ASN A 133 -6.60 4.31 -40.35
CA ASN A 133 -5.69 3.80 -41.39
C ASN A 133 -4.64 2.85 -40.77
N PRO A 134 -4.27 1.74 -41.45
CA PRO A 134 -3.38 0.71 -40.92
C PRO A 134 -1.88 1.05 -41.13
N PRO A 135 -0.95 0.43 -40.36
CA PRO A 135 0.48 0.66 -40.50
C PRO A 135 1.12 -0.22 -41.60
N PRO A 136 2.24 0.20 -42.23
CA PRO A 136 3.00 -0.61 -43.18
C PRO A 136 3.94 -1.60 -42.45
N PRO A 137 4.38 -2.70 -43.12
CA PRO A 137 5.24 -3.71 -42.51
C PRO A 137 6.72 -3.32 -42.60
N ILE A 138 7.49 -3.60 -41.54
CA ILE A 138 8.96 -3.53 -41.58
C ILE A 138 9.53 -4.95 -41.51
N ASN A 139 10.28 -5.28 -42.57
CA ASN A 139 10.97 -6.53 -42.80
C ASN A 139 12.17 -6.70 -41.85
N LEU A 140 12.29 -7.89 -41.25
CA LEU A 140 13.56 -8.40 -40.74
C LEU A 140 14.42 -8.83 -41.93
N ASN A 141 15.69 -8.43 -41.95
CA ASN A 141 16.73 -9.25 -42.57
C ASN A 141 18.08 -9.05 -41.86
N SER A 142 18.56 -10.19 -41.36
CA SER A 142 19.92 -10.51 -41.00
C SER A 142 20.89 -10.29 -42.15
N ASN A 143 22.10 -9.82 -41.86
CA ASN A 143 23.27 -10.25 -42.62
C ASN A 143 24.51 -10.33 -41.73
N LEU A 144 25.05 -11.54 -41.71
CA LEU A 144 26.39 -11.88 -41.26
C LEU A 144 27.44 -11.15 -42.12
N ASN A 145 28.55 -10.75 -41.52
CA ASN A 145 29.83 -10.80 -42.21
C ASN A 145 31.00 -11.01 -41.23
N ASN A 146 31.87 -11.93 -41.63
CA ASN A 146 33.06 -12.43 -40.95
C ASN A 146 34.32 -11.63 -41.35
N GLY A 147 35.34 -11.71 -40.49
CA GLY A 147 36.76 -11.41 -40.78
C GLY A 147 37.26 -10.17 -40.03
N THR A 148 38.43 -10.13 -39.37
CA THR A 148 39.57 -11.06 -39.28
C THR A 148 40.39 -10.64 -38.04
N LYS A 149 41.18 -11.57 -37.49
CA LYS A 149 42.12 -11.41 -36.38
C LYS A 149 43.16 -10.31 -36.62
N ASP A 150 43.62 -9.67 -35.54
CA ASP A 150 45.05 -9.52 -35.25
C ASP A 150 45.26 -9.42 -33.73
N ASP A 151 46.37 -10.02 -33.31
CA ASP A 151 46.85 -10.38 -31.99
C ASP A 151 47.85 -9.31 -31.52
N ASP A 152 47.84 -8.95 -30.24
CA ASP A 152 49.04 -8.52 -29.52
C ASP A 152 48.75 -8.48 -28.01
N GLY A 153 49.41 -9.37 -27.28
CA GLY A 153 49.29 -9.54 -25.85
C GLY A 153 50.11 -8.53 -25.04
N GLN A 154 49.59 -8.19 -23.87
CA GLN A 154 50.41 -7.79 -22.74
C GLN A 154 49.79 -8.31 -21.44
N GLU A 155 50.53 -9.20 -20.78
CA GLU A 155 50.21 -9.83 -19.51
C GLU A 155 50.41 -8.88 -18.32
N GLY A 156 49.52 -8.99 -17.33
CA GLY A 156 49.91 -9.03 -15.92
C GLY A 156 49.80 -7.75 -15.08
N MET A 157 48.69 -7.57 -14.37
CA MET A 157 48.63 -7.60 -12.89
C MET A 157 47.15 -7.48 -12.43
N ASN A 158 46.60 -8.58 -11.93
CA ASN A 158 45.30 -8.67 -11.26
C ASN A 158 45.47 -9.46 -9.94
N GLY A 159 44.72 -9.05 -8.92
CA GLY A 159 44.57 -9.69 -7.61
C GLY A 159 45.14 -8.77 -6.53
N GLU A 160 44.37 -8.20 -5.62
CA GLU A 160 43.16 -8.66 -4.95
C GLU A 160 42.34 -7.42 -4.57
N ASP A 161 41.15 -7.21 -5.15
CA ASP A 161 40.10 -6.27 -4.65
C ASP A 161 38.77 -6.40 -5.44
N GLY A 162 38.56 -7.51 -6.18
CA GLY A 162 37.47 -7.63 -7.17
C GLY A 162 36.31 -8.57 -6.80
N GLU A 163 36.39 -9.34 -5.71
CA GLU A 163 35.36 -10.37 -5.42
C GLU A 163 34.17 -9.83 -4.60
N GLU A 164 34.32 -8.74 -3.85
CA GLU A 164 33.21 -8.17 -3.06
C GLU A 164 32.26 -7.31 -3.92
N ASP A 165 32.80 -6.58 -4.91
CA ASP A 165 32.02 -5.70 -5.78
C ASP A 165 31.14 -6.47 -6.80
N ASP A 166 31.59 -7.63 -7.28
CA ASP A 166 30.80 -8.51 -8.15
C ASP A 166 29.67 -9.22 -7.40
N ASN A 167 29.88 -9.52 -6.11
CA ASN A 167 28.83 -10.07 -5.25
C ASN A 167 27.75 -9.01 -4.96
N LEU A 168 28.10 -7.77 -4.65
CA LEU A 168 27.13 -6.70 -4.38
C LEU A 168 26.29 -6.32 -5.62
N ASN A 169 26.88 -6.39 -6.81
CA ASN A 169 26.17 -6.17 -8.08
C ASN A 169 25.23 -7.33 -8.46
N THR A 170 25.60 -8.58 -8.16
CA THR A 170 24.67 -9.72 -8.27
C THR A 170 23.57 -9.67 -7.21
N LEU A 171 23.88 -9.15 -6.02
CA LEU A 171 22.95 -8.91 -4.91
C LEU A 171 21.84 -7.91 -5.27
N ARG A 172 22.20 -6.75 -5.82
CA ARG A 172 21.24 -5.77 -6.37
C ARG A 172 20.45 -6.33 -7.57
N SER A 173 21.07 -7.15 -8.41
CA SER A 173 20.39 -7.87 -9.50
C SER A 173 19.37 -8.90 -8.97
N GLN A 174 19.61 -9.50 -7.79
CA GLN A 174 18.68 -10.42 -7.15
C GLN A 174 17.56 -9.71 -6.38
N LEU A 175 17.88 -8.61 -5.69
CA LEU A 175 16.89 -7.74 -5.05
C LEU A 175 15.91 -7.16 -6.07
N SER A 176 16.41 -6.64 -7.20
CA SER A 176 15.55 -6.12 -8.28
C SER A 176 14.70 -7.20 -8.96
N ARG A 177 15.09 -8.48 -8.88
CA ARG A 177 14.24 -9.60 -9.30
C ARG A 177 13.08 -9.85 -8.33
N ILE A 178 13.23 -9.51 -7.06
CA ILE A 178 12.19 -9.73 -6.02
C ILE A 178 11.32 -8.47 -5.87
N LEU A 179 11.92 -7.29 -5.94
CA LEU A 179 11.32 -5.97 -5.79
C LEU A 179 11.63 -5.11 -7.03
N PRO A 180 10.84 -5.20 -8.10
CA PRO A 180 10.99 -4.33 -9.24
C PRO A 180 10.56 -2.91 -8.86
N PRO A 181 10.91 -1.91 -9.69
CA PRO A 181 10.42 -0.56 -9.47
C PRO A 181 8.88 -0.55 -9.40
N PRO A 182 8.31 0.43 -8.68
CA PRO A 182 6.87 0.55 -8.57
C PRO A 182 6.22 0.68 -9.95
N PRO A 183 4.98 0.23 -10.09
CA PRO A 183 4.31 0.19 -11.38
C PRO A 183 4.18 1.60 -11.97
N ASN A 184 4.57 1.76 -13.24
CA ASN A 184 4.52 3.04 -13.96
C ASN A 184 3.10 3.44 -14.43
N SER A 185 2.12 2.56 -14.20
CA SER A 185 0.71 2.73 -14.55
C SER A 185 -0.13 1.85 -13.61
N PRO A 186 -1.42 2.15 -13.40
CA PRO A 186 -2.28 1.28 -12.63
C PRO A 186 -2.27 -0.14 -13.22
N PRO A 187 -2.32 -1.17 -12.35
CA PRO A 187 -2.39 -2.55 -12.81
C PRO A 187 -3.61 -2.73 -13.71
N SER A 188 -3.41 -3.37 -14.86
CA SER A 188 -4.52 -3.79 -15.71
C SER A 188 -5.46 -4.68 -14.89
N ARG A 189 -6.75 -4.73 -15.25
CA ARG A 189 -7.71 -5.62 -14.59
C ARG A 189 -7.19 -7.06 -14.51
N HIS A 190 -6.63 -7.57 -15.61
CA HIS A 190 -6.11 -8.93 -15.66
C HIS A 190 -4.92 -9.12 -14.70
N THR A 191 -3.95 -8.21 -14.72
CA THR A 191 -2.79 -8.25 -13.83
C THR A 191 -3.21 -8.16 -12.36
N TYR A 192 -4.11 -7.23 -12.03
CA TYR A 192 -4.63 -7.06 -10.67
C TYR A 192 -5.28 -8.35 -10.17
N ILE A 193 -6.23 -8.91 -10.93
CA ILE A 193 -6.93 -10.16 -10.55
C ILE A 193 -5.94 -11.32 -10.40
N SER A 194 -4.99 -11.47 -11.32
CA SER A 194 -3.97 -12.53 -11.26
C SER A 194 -3.11 -12.44 -9.99
N ILE A 195 -2.68 -11.23 -9.61
CA ILE A 195 -1.88 -11.02 -8.39
C ILE A 195 -2.73 -11.33 -7.15
N ILE A 196 -3.98 -10.84 -7.11
CA ILE A 196 -4.90 -11.07 -5.99
C ILE A 196 -5.15 -12.56 -5.78
N GLU A 197 -5.44 -13.30 -6.85
CA GLU A 197 -5.69 -14.75 -6.82
C GLU A 197 -4.49 -15.52 -6.25
N GLU A 198 -3.28 -15.24 -6.75
CA GLU A 198 -2.06 -15.89 -6.28
C GLU A 198 -1.73 -15.55 -4.83
N VAL A 199 -1.74 -14.25 -4.48
CA VAL A 199 -1.32 -13.76 -3.16
C VAL A 199 -2.29 -14.20 -2.08
N LEU A 200 -3.59 -13.98 -2.27
CA LEU A 200 -4.58 -14.34 -1.25
C LEU A 200 -4.76 -15.85 -1.16
N GLY A 201 -4.59 -16.57 -2.27
CA GLY A 201 -4.57 -18.02 -2.28
C GLY A 201 -3.44 -18.58 -1.42
N LYS A 202 -2.21 -18.10 -1.62
CA LYS A 202 -1.05 -18.49 -0.81
C LYS A 202 -1.19 -18.04 0.64
N TYR A 203 -1.75 -16.85 0.89
CA TYR A 203 -1.96 -16.34 2.25
C TYR A 203 -2.94 -17.21 3.04
N TYR A 204 -4.09 -17.55 2.44
CA TYR A 204 -5.07 -18.46 3.02
C TYR A 204 -4.44 -19.80 3.43
N ASN A 205 -3.63 -20.38 2.53
CA ASN A 205 -2.96 -21.65 2.82
C ASN A 205 -1.88 -21.50 3.89
N SER A 206 -1.15 -20.39 3.94
CA SER A 206 -0.17 -20.12 5.00
C SER A 206 -0.82 -20.05 6.38
N GLU A 207 -1.99 -19.41 6.49
CA GLU A 207 -2.74 -19.30 7.74
C GLU A 207 -3.31 -20.66 8.19
N ASN A 208 -3.82 -21.45 7.26
CA ASN A 208 -4.32 -22.80 7.56
C ASN A 208 -3.22 -23.79 7.95
N LEU A 209 -2.01 -23.65 7.38
CA LEU A 209 -0.84 -24.44 7.79
C LEU A 209 -0.43 -24.10 9.23
N LEU A 210 -0.45 -22.83 9.61
CA LEU A 210 -0.19 -22.40 10.99
C LEU A 210 -1.28 -22.89 11.96
N GLY A 211 -2.55 -22.87 11.55
CA GLY A 211 -3.68 -23.35 12.34
C GLY A 211 -3.65 -24.85 12.63
N LYS A 212 -3.08 -25.66 11.73
CA LYS A 212 -2.92 -27.12 11.92
C LYS A 212 -1.82 -27.49 12.92
N ASN A 213 -0.86 -26.61 13.17
CA ASN A 213 0.24 -26.88 14.11
C ASN A 213 -0.11 -26.53 15.57
N ASN A 214 -1.24 -25.86 15.82
CA ASN A 214 -1.67 -25.36 17.13
C ASN A 214 -2.95 -26.05 17.66
N ASP A 215 -3.07 -27.36 17.48
CA ASP A 215 -4.25 -28.22 17.72
C ASP A 215 -5.33 -27.78 18.77
N GLU A 216 -6.58 -28.14 18.44
CA GLU A 216 -7.73 -28.39 19.35
C GLU A 216 -8.47 -27.26 20.10
N ASN A 217 -8.12 -25.96 20.04
CA ASN A 217 -8.82 -24.98 20.91
C ASN A 217 -9.33 -23.65 20.32
N ALA A 218 -9.37 -23.47 18.99
CA ALA A 218 -9.92 -22.25 18.40
C ALA A 218 -11.46 -22.29 18.31
N LYS A 219 -12.13 -22.16 19.46
CA LYS A 219 -13.59 -21.92 19.54
C LYS A 219 -13.95 -20.61 18.82
N LYS A 220 -14.82 -20.77 17.81
CA LYS A 220 -15.85 -19.83 17.31
C LYS A 220 -15.73 -18.38 17.80
N SER A 221 -15.34 -17.49 16.89
CA SER A 221 -15.59 -16.06 17.05
C SER A 221 -17.10 -15.82 17.07
N TYR A 222 -17.59 -15.21 18.15
CA TYR A 222 -18.90 -14.59 18.23
C TYR A 222 -18.81 -13.28 17.42
N TYR A 223 -19.73 -13.07 16.47
CA TYR A 223 -19.77 -12.01 15.45
C TYR A 223 -18.93 -12.30 14.18
N GLY A 224 -19.63 -12.52 13.06
CA GLY A 224 -19.08 -12.57 11.70
C GLY A 224 -19.26 -13.92 11.01
N ASP A 225 -19.81 -13.91 9.79
CA ASP A 225 -19.59 -15.01 8.84
C ASP A 225 -18.09 -15.00 8.51
N GLU A 226 -17.37 -16.10 8.76
CA GLU A 226 -15.93 -16.22 8.47
C GLU A 226 -15.58 -15.89 7.00
N CYS A 227 -16.57 -15.91 6.10
CA CYS A 227 -16.44 -15.50 4.71
C CYS A 227 -16.34 -13.97 4.54
N GLU A 228 -17.10 -13.21 5.33
CA GLU A 228 -17.13 -11.73 5.25
C GLU A 228 -15.80 -11.12 5.71
N ASP A 229 -15.16 -11.70 6.74
CA ASP A 229 -13.83 -11.27 7.19
C ASP A 229 -12.75 -11.48 6.12
N LYS A 230 -12.81 -12.58 5.37
CA LYS A 230 -11.85 -12.89 4.30
C LYS A 230 -12.06 -11.98 3.08
N ASN A 231 -13.29 -11.55 2.82
CA ASN A 231 -13.59 -10.62 1.75
C ASN A 231 -12.88 -9.26 1.94
N ASN A 232 -12.65 -8.85 3.19
CA ASN A 232 -11.94 -7.61 3.50
C ASN A 232 -10.47 -7.63 3.09
N TRP A 233 -9.87 -8.81 2.89
CA TRP A 233 -8.48 -8.94 2.44
C TRP A 233 -8.23 -8.26 1.10
N ILE A 234 -9.24 -8.19 0.21
CA ILE A 234 -9.12 -7.49 -1.07
C ILE A 234 -8.71 -6.03 -0.85
N TYR A 235 -9.38 -5.33 0.07
CA TYR A 235 -9.11 -3.91 0.31
C TYR A 235 -7.74 -3.71 0.96
N LEU A 236 -7.34 -4.60 1.87
CA LEU A 236 -6.06 -4.53 2.57
C LEU A 236 -4.85 -4.90 1.70
N VAL A 237 -5.00 -5.84 0.75
CA VAL A 237 -3.91 -6.21 -0.16
C VAL A 237 -3.75 -5.22 -1.33
N THR A 238 -4.83 -4.52 -1.72
CA THR A 238 -4.82 -3.62 -2.88
C THR A 238 -3.73 -2.55 -2.84
N PRO A 239 -3.51 -1.82 -1.73
CA PRO A 239 -2.43 -0.84 -1.63
C PRO A 239 -1.06 -1.41 -1.99
N PHE A 240 -0.75 -2.65 -1.56
CA PHE A 240 0.50 -3.32 -1.92
C PHE A 240 0.59 -3.61 -3.41
N VAL A 241 -0.50 -4.05 -4.06
CA VAL A 241 -0.53 -4.27 -5.53
C VAL A 241 -0.25 -2.97 -6.31
N CYS A 242 -0.53 -1.82 -5.70
CA CYS A 242 -0.30 -0.51 -6.33
C CYS A 242 1.14 -0.03 -6.23
N VAL A 243 1.90 -0.51 -5.25
CA VAL A 243 3.27 -0.03 -4.97
C VAL A 243 4.33 -1.11 -5.18
N LEU A 244 3.92 -2.37 -5.31
CA LEU A 244 4.78 -3.53 -5.56
C LEU A 244 4.29 -4.28 -6.80
N SER A 245 5.22 -4.57 -7.70
CA SER A 245 4.92 -5.16 -9.01
C SER A 245 5.07 -6.68 -9.05
N ARG A 246 5.57 -7.34 -7.99
CA ARG A 246 5.64 -8.81 -7.90
C ARG A 246 4.75 -9.40 -6.83
N PRO A 247 4.08 -10.54 -7.12
CA PRO A 247 3.28 -11.27 -6.15
C PRO A 247 3.99 -11.57 -4.83
N VAL A 248 5.29 -11.95 -4.86
CA VAL A 248 6.05 -12.23 -3.64
C VAL A 248 6.18 -11.02 -2.72
N GLY A 249 6.51 -9.84 -3.25
CA GLY A 249 6.61 -8.62 -2.45
C GLY A 249 5.25 -8.22 -1.87
N VAL A 250 4.19 -8.29 -2.69
CA VAL A 250 2.81 -8.03 -2.26
C VAL A 250 2.40 -8.98 -1.13
N PHE A 251 2.70 -10.27 -1.26
CA PHE A 251 2.43 -11.29 -0.25
C PHE A 251 3.15 -11.00 1.06
N LEU A 252 4.46 -10.72 1.02
CA LEU A 252 5.25 -10.49 2.23
C LEU A 252 4.81 -9.23 2.97
N GLY A 253 4.57 -8.13 2.25
CA GLY A 253 4.04 -6.89 2.82
C GLY A 253 2.65 -7.10 3.43
N PHE A 254 1.74 -7.74 2.69
CA PHE A 254 0.40 -8.05 3.17
C PHE A 254 0.44 -8.96 4.41
N GLN A 255 1.24 -10.02 4.42
CA GLN A 255 1.38 -10.94 5.55
C GLN A 255 1.87 -10.21 6.81
N LYS A 256 2.87 -9.32 6.69
CA LYS A 256 3.36 -8.52 7.83
C LYS A 256 2.32 -7.52 8.32
N LEU A 257 1.57 -6.87 7.42
CA LEU A 257 0.45 -6.01 7.81
C LEU A 257 -0.59 -6.80 8.62
N MET A 258 -1.01 -7.96 8.11
CA MET A 258 -1.99 -8.80 8.80
C MET A 258 -1.48 -9.27 10.18
N LYS A 259 -0.20 -9.64 10.28
CA LYS A 259 0.44 -9.98 11.56
C LYS A 259 0.40 -8.79 12.53
N ARG A 260 0.66 -7.57 12.06
CA ARG A 260 0.57 -6.34 12.86
C ARG A 260 -0.87 -6.04 13.29
N MET A 261 -1.85 -6.18 12.40
CA MET A 261 -3.27 -5.99 12.73
C MET A 261 -3.80 -7.01 13.74
N LYS A 262 -3.18 -8.19 13.86
CA LYS A 262 -3.48 -9.18 14.91
C LYS A 262 -3.00 -8.73 16.31
N THR A 263 -2.06 -7.79 16.42
CA THR A 263 -1.61 -7.25 17.71
C THR A 263 -2.49 -6.13 18.23
N PHE A 264 -3.38 -5.59 17.41
CA PHE A 264 -4.36 -4.60 17.85
C PHE A 264 -5.38 -5.24 18.80
N PRO A 265 -6.06 -4.44 19.64
CA PRO A 265 -7.12 -4.94 20.53
C PRO A 265 -8.20 -5.75 19.78
N SER A 266 -9.03 -6.50 20.49
CA SER A 266 -10.17 -7.19 19.86
C SER A 266 -11.10 -6.21 19.14
N ILE A 267 -11.78 -6.63 18.08
CA ILE A 267 -12.68 -5.75 17.30
C ILE A 267 -13.69 -5.00 18.19
N PRO A 268 -14.36 -5.62 19.19
CA PRO A 268 -15.21 -4.88 20.12
C PRO A 268 -14.48 -3.78 20.89
N SER A 269 -13.23 -4.03 21.31
CA SER A 269 -12.41 -3.03 22.01
C SER A 269 -11.95 -1.90 21.09
N ARG A 270 -11.68 -2.21 19.81
CA ARG A 270 -11.38 -1.20 18.78
C ARG A 270 -12.54 -0.25 18.59
N LEU A 271 -13.74 -0.82 18.41
CA LEU A 271 -14.98 -0.07 18.28
C LEU A 271 -15.25 0.77 19.52
N ALA A 272 -15.11 0.20 20.72
CA ALA A 272 -15.32 0.93 21.97
C ALA A 272 -14.38 2.14 22.09
N SER A 273 -13.10 1.98 21.72
CA SER A 273 -12.10 3.06 21.74
C SER A 273 -12.49 4.20 20.78
N PHE A 274 -12.84 3.85 19.54
CA PHE A 274 -13.29 4.80 18.54
C PHE A 274 -14.58 5.51 18.94
N LEU A 275 -15.62 4.76 19.37
CA LEU A 275 -16.92 5.30 19.74
C LEU A 275 -16.81 6.23 20.96
N THR A 276 -15.96 5.88 21.92
CA THR A 276 -15.66 6.75 23.07
C THR A 276 -15.05 8.05 22.59
N LEU A 277 -14.03 7.98 21.73
CA LEU A 277 -13.37 9.17 21.17
C LEU A 277 -14.34 10.02 20.35
N PHE A 278 -15.14 9.42 19.48
CA PHE A 278 -16.15 10.11 18.67
C PHE A 278 -17.14 10.87 19.56
N ARG A 279 -17.70 10.20 20.57
CA ARG A 279 -18.69 10.79 21.48
C ARG A 279 -18.14 11.98 22.27
N ILE A 280 -16.90 11.91 22.75
CA ILE A 280 -16.33 12.99 23.58
C ILE A 280 -15.79 14.15 22.75
N SER A 281 -15.29 13.89 21.54
CA SER A 281 -14.65 14.92 20.70
C SER A 281 -15.63 15.63 19.77
N LEU A 282 -16.69 14.94 19.33
CA LEU A 282 -17.71 15.47 18.41
C LEU A 282 -19.13 15.20 18.96
N PRO A 283 -19.48 15.71 20.15
CA PRO A 283 -20.75 15.39 20.81
C PRO A 283 -21.99 15.81 20.01
N GLU A 284 -21.92 16.93 19.28
CA GLU A 284 -23.02 17.43 18.44
C GLU A 284 -23.30 16.48 17.27
N LEU A 285 -22.26 16.11 16.52
CA LEU A 285 -22.38 15.17 15.39
C LEU A 285 -22.82 13.79 15.87
N HIS A 286 -22.34 13.35 17.04
CA HIS A 286 -22.80 12.10 17.66
C HIS A 286 -24.30 12.16 17.99
N SER A 287 -24.80 13.27 18.55
CA SER A 287 -26.24 13.45 18.82
C SER A 287 -27.05 13.40 17.52
N TYR A 288 -26.60 14.13 16.50
CA TYR A 288 -27.22 14.11 15.17
C TYR A 288 -27.29 12.68 14.60
N CYS A 289 -26.20 11.91 14.69
CA CYS A 289 -26.17 10.52 14.21
C CYS A 289 -27.17 9.62 14.94
N GLU A 290 -27.41 9.84 16.24
CA GLU A 290 -28.44 9.12 17.00
C GLU A 290 -29.85 9.53 16.55
N ASP A 291 -30.10 10.83 16.38
CA ASP A 291 -31.40 11.38 16.00
C ASP A 291 -31.82 10.94 14.58
N GLU A 292 -30.89 11.02 13.63
CA GLU A 292 -31.07 10.58 12.23
C GLU A 292 -30.89 9.07 12.03
N GLN A 293 -30.64 8.32 13.10
CA GLN A 293 -30.45 6.86 13.06
C GLN A 293 -29.37 6.41 12.07
N VAL A 294 -28.30 7.21 11.92
CA VAL A 294 -27.15 6.88 11.09
C VAL A 294 -26.52 5.59 11.66
N PRO A 295 -26.32 4.52 10.87
CA PRO A 295 -25.72 3.28 11.36
C PRO A 295 -24.18 3.39 11.46
N TYR A 296 -23.68 4.38 12.21
CA TYR A 296 -22.26 4.71 12.33
C TYR A 296 -21.43 3.56 12.95
N ILE A 297 -22.02 2.68 13.76
CA ILE A 297 -21.35 1.48 14.29
C ILE A 297 -21.02 0.50 13.15
N GLN A 298 -21.93 0.32 12.17
CA GLN A 298 -21.69 -0.54 11.00
C GLN A 298 -20.57 0.03 10.12
N VAL A 299 -20.57 1.35 9.93
CA VAL A 299 -19.50 2.07 9.23
C VAL A 299 -18.17 1.89 9.96
N ALA A 300 -18.14 2.12 11.27
CA ALA A 300 -16.95 1.98 12.09
C ALA A 300 -16.37 0.55 12.05
N MET A 301 -17.21 -0.48 12.04
CA MET A 301 -16.80 -1.87 11.82
C MET A 301 -15.98 -2.03 10.54
N SER A 302 -16.47 -1.45 9.44
CA SER A 302 -15.78 -1.48 8.14
C SER A 302 -14.43 -0.75 8.21
N TRP A 303 -14.41 0.45 8.82
CA TRP A 303 -13.20 1.26 8.94
C TRP A 303 -12.13 0.56 9.79
N MET A 304 -12.51 -0.03 10.93
CA MET A 304 -11.60 -0.72 11.86
C MET A 304 -11.03 -2.04 11.31
N THR A 305 -11.75 -2.69 10.39
CA THR A 305 -11.34 -3.99 9.80
C THR A 305 -10.57 -3.82 8.49
N THR A 306 -10.74 -2.70 7.80
CA THR A 306 -10.10 -2.44 6.50
C THR A 306 -9.10 -1.28 6.52
N LEU A 307 -8.85 -0.66 7.67
CA LEU A 307 -7.98 0.52 7.81
C LEU A 307 -8.35 1.63 6.83
N LEU A 308 -9.67 1.86 6.66
CA LEU A 308 -10.28 2.80 5.69
C LEU A 308 -10.03 2.50 4.21
N ALA A 309 -9.30 1.42 3.87
CA ALA A 309 -8.91 1.12 2.50
C ALA A 309 -10.09 0.78 1.58
N LYS A 310 -11.25 0.44 2.16
CA LYS A 310 -12.47 0.16 1.41
C LYS A 310 -13.24 1.43 1.05
N GLU A 311 -13.26 2.42 1.94
CA GLU A 311 -14.09 3.63 1.81
C GLU A 311 -13.34 4.81 1.20
N MET A 312 -12.04 4.96 1.44
CA MET A 312 -11.24 6.08 0.93
C MET A 312 -10.77 5.90 -0.51
N TRP A 313 -10.35 7.01 -1.13
CA TRP A 313 -9.71 7.03 -2.43
C TRP A 313 -8.32 6.38 -2.36
N LEU A 314 -7.90 5.71 -3.43
CA LEU A 314 -6.69 4.90 -3.40
C LEU A 314 -5.41 5.74 -3.20
N SER A 315 -5.32 6.93 -3.80
CA SER A 315 -4.25 7.90 -3.51
C SER A 315 -4.15 8.23 -2.01
N ASP A 316 -5.31 8.43 -1.39
CA ASP A 316 -5.42 8.90 -0.01
C ASP A 316 -5.06 7.77 0.95
N VAL A 317 -5.47 6.54 0.63
CA VAL A 317 -5.06 5.32 1.34
C VAL A 317 -3.54 5.15 1.28
N LEU A 318 -2.92 5.32 0.10
CA LEU A 318 -1.46 5.19 -0.04
C LEU A 318 -0.72 6.24 0.81
N ARG A 319 -1.16 7.51 0.76
CA ARG A 319 -0.57 8.57 1.59
C ARG A 319 -0.82 8.32 3.08
N LEU A 320 -2.01 7.86 3.47
CA LEU A 320 -2.35 7.57 4.86
C LEU A 320 -1.51 6.41 5.40
N TRP A 321 -1.32 5.38 4.59
CA TRP A 321 -0.56 4.20 4.97
C TRP A 321 0.95 4.48 5.09
N ASP A 322 1.48 5.46 4.37
CA ASP A 322 2.85 5.97 4.63
C ASP A 322 3.02 6.36 6.12
N ALA A 323 2.04 7.06 6.70
CA ALA A 323 2.06 7.45 8.10
C ALA A 323 1.70 6.31 9.06
N TYR A 324 0.75 5.44 8.70
CA TYR A 324 0.38 4.29 9.53
C TYR A 324 1.54 3.33 9.72
N LEU A 325 2.22 2.95 8.65
CA LEU A 325 3.33 2.00 8.71
C LEU A 325 4.53 2.56 9.50
N ALA A 326 4.71 3.88 9.50
CA ALA A 326 5.70 4.60 10.27
C ALA A 326 5.30 4.93 11.73
N SER A 327 4.05 4.64 12.11
CA SER A 327 3.55 4.89 13.47
C SER A 327 3.99 3.77 14.42
N ASP A 328 4.41 4.17 15.62
CA ASP A 328 4.71 3.24 16.71
C ASP A 328 3.42 2.60 17.24
N ASP A 329 2.37 3.41 17.38
CA ASP A 329 1.00 2.95 17.71
C ASP A 329 0.07 3.25 16.53
N MET A 330 0.00 2.31 15.59
CA MET A 330 -0.86 2.40 14.41
C MET A 330 -2.35 2.36 14.79
N PHE A 331 -2.73 1.61 15.83
CA PHE A 331 -4.12 1.49 16.23
C PHE A 331 -4.67 2.79 16.82
N ALA A 332 -3.94 3.40 17.76
CA ALA A 332 -4.35 4.68 18.32
C ALA A 332 -4.43 5.76 17.24
N LEU A 333 -3.41 5.86 16.37
CA LEU A 333 -3.42 6.80 15.24
C LEU A 333 -4.65 6.58 14.35
N HIS A 334 -4.99 5.34 14.05
CA HIS A 334 -6.17 5.00 13.25
C HIS A 334 -7.48 5.50 13.88
N CYS A 335 -7.67 5.34 15.19
CA CYS A 335 -8.85 5.86 15.89
C CYS A 335 -8.97 7.39 15.73
N TYR A 336 -7.87 8.13 15.90
CA TYR A 336 -7.89 9.59 15.73
C TYR A 336 -8.15 10.01 14.29
N VAL A 337 -7.59 9.30 13.30
CA VAL A 337 -7.88 9.57 11.89
C VAL A 337 -9.35 9.35 11.57
N CYS A 338 -9.96 8.25 12.06
CA CYS A 338 -11.40 8.03 11.86
C CYS A 338 -12.25 9.18 12.41
N VAL A 339 -11.91 9.72 13.57
CA VAL A 339 -12.61 10.88 14.15
C VAL A 339 -12.30 12.17 13.39
N ALA A 340 -11.06 12.38 12.93
CA ALA A 340 -10.70 13.52 12.09
C ALA A 340 -11.49 13.52 10.76
N ILE A 341 -11.75 12.35 10.16
CA ILE A 341 -12.61 12.21 8.98
C ILE A 341 -14.04 12.66 9.31
N LEU A 342 -14.62 12.19 10.42
CA LEU A 342 -15.96 12.63 10.84
C LEU A 342 -16.02 14.14 11.09
N SER A 343 -14.98 14.71 11.72
CA SER A 343 -14.89 16.15 11.93
C SER A 343 -14.80 16.92 10.61
N THR A 344 -14.04 16.41 9.65
CA THR A 344 -13.86 17.04 8.32
C THR A 344 -15.17 17.05 7.53
N CYS A 345 -15.95 15.98 7.67
CA CYS A 345 -17.22 15.82 6.95
C CYS A 345 -18.44 16.33 7.73
N LYS A 346 -18.26 16.90 8.94
CA LYS A 346 -19.35 17.23 9.87
C LYS A 346 -20.47 18.04 9.21
N GLU A 347 -20.13 19.16 8.57
CA GLU A 347 -21.12 20.06 7.95
C GLU A 347 -21.93 19.33 6.87
N THR A 348 -21.27 18.55 6.02
CA THR A 348 -21.95 17.75 5.00
C THR A 348 -22.82 16.66 5.61
N LEU A 349 -22.34 15.98 6.66
CA LEU A 349 -23.12 14.92 7.31
C LEU A 349 -24.40 15.46 7.93
N GLU A 350 -24.36 16.62 8.58
CA GLU A 350 -25.52 17.25 9.23
C GLU A 350 -26.60 17.75 8.24
N GLU A 351 -26.29 17.80 6.94
CA GLU A 351 -27.24 18.15 5.87
C GLU A 351 -27.93 16.93 5.24
N LEU A 352 -27.44 15.71 5.48
CA LEU A 352 -27.95 14.48 4.88
C LEU A 352 -29.02 13.84 5.77
N ASP A 353 -29.77 12.88 5.24
CA ASP A 353 -30.53 11.94 6.09
C ASP A 353 -29.68 10.74 6.54
N GLY A 354 -30.20 9.92 7.45
CA GLY A 354 -29.48 8.75 7.97
C GLY A 354 -28.98 7.75 6.92
N SER A 355 -29.71 7.58 5.81
CA SER A 355 -29.35 6.66 4.73
C SER A 355 -28.32 7.25 3.78
N GLU A 356 -28.44 8.54 3.49
CA GLU A 356 -27.48 9.30 2.69
C GLU A 356 -26.15 9.46 3.42
N ALA A 357 -26.17 9.80 4.71
CA ALA A 357 -24.97 9.87 5.56
C ALA A 357 -24.24 8.52 5.60
N LYS A 358 -24.99 7.40 5.69
CA LYS A 358 -24.40 6.06 5.59
C LYS A 358 -23.69 5.86 4.24
N LEU A 359 -24.35 6.17 3.13
CA LEU A 359 -23.77 5.97 1.80
C LEU A 359 -22.53 6.84 1.59
N PHE A 360 -22.57 8.08 2.08
CA PHE A 360 -21.44 9.00 2.08
C PHE A 360 -20.25 8.43 2.86
N LEU A 361 -20.47 7.92 4.08
CA LEU A 361 -19.42 7.34 4.91
C LEU A 361 -18.85 6.01 4.37
N LEU A 362 -19.61 5.31 3.53
CA LEU A 362 -19.17 4.09 2.84
C LEU A 362 -18.44 4.37 1.51
N ASP A 363 -18.43 5.61 1.05
CA ASP A 363 -17.69 6.05 -0.14
C ASP A 363 -17.24 7.51 0.01
N LEU A 364 -16.20 7.69 0.83
CA LEU A 364 -15.71 9.01 1.20
C LEU A 364 -15.23 9.79 -0.04
N PRO A 365 -15.43 11.13 -0.05
CA PRO A 365 -14.83 12.00 -1.05
C PRO A 365 -13.28 11.99 -0.95
N PRO A 366 -12.56 12.58 -1.92
CA PRO A 366 -11.13 12.84 -1.75
C PRO A 366 -10.88 13.69 -0.50
N LEU A 367 -9.87 13.34 0.29
CA LEU A 367 -9.55 14.03 1.53
C LEU A 367 -8.10 14.53 1.51
N ASP A 368 -7.88 15.69 2.11
CA ASP A 368 -6.53 16.19 2.39
C ASP A 368 -5.92 15.39 3.54
N VAL A 369 -5.18 14.33 3.20
CA VAL A 369 -4.60 13.40 4.18
C VAL A 369 -3.58 14.06 5.09
N ASP A 370 -2.83 15.06 4.61
CA ASP A 370 -1.85 15.76 5.43
C ASP A 370 -2.54 16.58 6.53
N ARG A 371 -3.62 17.28 6.16
CA ARG A 371 -4.48 17.97 7.11
C ARG A 371 -5.15 16.99 8.08
N LEU A 372 -5.68 15.86 7.59
CA LEU A 372 -6.28 14.83 8.45
C LEU A 372 -5.30 14.29 9.50
N LEU A 373 -4.04 14.05 9.12
CA LEU A 373 -3.01 13.59 10.04
C LEU A 373 -2.66 14.66 11.08
N GLN A 374 -2.65 15.93 10.69
CA GLN A 374 -2.48 17.04 11.63
C GLN A 374 -3.64 17.14 12.62
N ASP A 375 -4.89 17.06 12.13
CA ASP A 375 -6.09 17.11 12.96
C ASP A 375 -6.17 15.91 13.91
N ALA A 376 -5.80 14.71 13.44
CA ALA A 376 -5.65 13.52 14.29
C ALA A 376 -4.59 13.73 15.40
N GLY A 377 -3.48 14.40 15.09
CA GLY A 377 -2.46 14.79 16.07
C GLY A 377 -3.01 15.73 17.14
N ASN A 378 -3.80 16.73 16.74
CA ASN A 378 -4.46 17.67 17.65
C ASN A 378 -5.50 16.99 18.54
N LEU A 379 -6.30 16.09 17.97
CA LEU A 379 -7.27 15.27 18.70
C LEU A 379 -6.58 14.40 19.76
N ARG A 380 -5.43 13.80 19.43
CA ARG A 380 -4.66 12.98 20.39
C ARG A 380 -4.18 13.75 21.61
N VAL A 381 -3.79 15.01 21.44
CA VAL A 381 -3.38 15.87 22.56
C VAL A 381 -4.59 16.26 23.42
N SER A 382 -5.73 16.53 22.76
CA SER A 382 -6.96 17.00 23.43
C SER A 382 -7.73 15.89 24.14
N PHE A 383 -7.71 14.68 23.57
CA PHE A 383 -8.52 13.52 23.99
C PHE A 383 -7.67 12.25 24.04
N PRO A 384 -6.73 12.13 24.99
CA PRO A 384 -5.85 10.98 25.05
C PRO A 384 -6.62 9.69 25.34
N LEU A 385 -6.47 8.71 24.46
CA LEU A 385 -6.91 7.33 24.72
C LEU A 385 -6.18 6.77 25.95
N PRO A 386 -6.88 6.05 26.83
CA PRO A 386 -6.23 5.33 27.92
C PRO A 386 -5.17 4.40 27.34
N ARG A 387 -3.93 4.51 27.81
CA ARG A 387 -2.94 3.48 27.52
C ARG A 387 -3.45 2.17 28.11
N PRO A 388 -3.24 1.02 27.45
CA PRO A 388 -3.30 -0.26 28.16
C PRO A 388 -2.43 -0.08 29.41
N VAL A 389 -3.00 -0.38 30.58
CA VAL A 389 -2.17 -0.49 31.79
C VAL A 389 -1.14 -1.55 31.44
N ASP A 390 0.14 -1.20 31.45
CA ASP A 390 1.18 -2.21 31.36
C ASP A 390 0.87 -3.18 32.50
N ASP A 391 0.44 -4.40 32.16
CA ASP A 391 0.31 -5.45 33.15
C ASP A 391 1.73 -5.67 33.69
N GLU A 392 2.07 -4.99 34.78
CA GLU A 392 3.25 -5.27 35.60
C GLU A 392 3.10 -6.70 36.11
N VAL A 393 3.69 -7.69 35.40
CA VAL A 393 4.18 -8.94 35.99
C VAL A 393 5.41 -9.44 35.24
#